data_AF-A0A7J4IEB7-F1
#
_entry.id   AF-A0A7J4IEB7-F1
#
_cell.length_a   1.000
_cell.length_b   1.000
_cell.length_c   1.000
_cell.angle_alpha   90.00
_cell.angle_beta   90.00
_cell.angle_gamma   90.00
#
_symmetry.space_group_name_H-M   'P 1'
#
loop_
_entity.id
_entity.type
_entity.pdbx_description
1 polymer ?
#
loop_
_entity_poly.entity_id
_entity_poly.type
_entity_poly.pdbx_seq_one_letter_code
_entity_poly.pdbx_strand_id
1 'polypeptide(L)' 'LLGTAILPVVAARRPPNLTIVGCDNGVFGSTGNQPTGAAPSTDLALLAVGAGMRDVVTVDTPSALTTALLAPQ' A
#
# COMPACT_ATOMS: atom_id res chain seq x y z
N LEU A 1 2.76 -0.74 8.31
CA LEU A 1 1.96 -1.89 8.81
C LEU A 1 0.91 -1.56 9.87
N LEU A 2 1.18 -0.74 10.90
CA LEU A 2 0.27 -0.65 12.06
C LEU A 2 -1.20 -0.31 11.73
N GLY A 3 -1.45 0.43 10.64
CA GLY A 3 -2.80 0.77 10.17
C GLY A 3 -3.46 -0.24 9.22
N THR A 4 -2.81 -1.36 8.87
CA THR A 4 -3.32 -2.24 7.79
C THR A 4 -4.58 -3.03 8.17
N ALA A 5 -4.96 -3.08 9.45
CA ALA A 5 -6.19 -3.74 9.90
C ALA A 5 -7.48 -3.14 9.29
N ILE A 6 -7.40 -1.92 8.72
CA ILE A 6 -8.52 -1.31 8.01
C ILE A 6 -8.73 -1.85 6.59
N LEU A 7 -7.70 -2.45 5.97
CA LEU A 7 -7.73 -2.85 4.57
C LEU A 7 -8.86 -3.83 4.25
N PRO A 8 -9.19 -4.85 5.08
CA PRO A 8 -10.33 -5.72 4.81
C PRO A 8 -11.67 -4.98 4.77
N VAL A 9 -11.84 -3.96 5.62
CA VAL A 9 -13.07 -3.15 5.64
C VAL A 9 -13.20 -2.31 4.37
N VAL A 10 -12.10 -1.69 3.94
CA VAL A 10 -12.07 -0.91 2.68
C VAL A 10 -12.28 -1.82 1.47
N ALA A 11 -11.63 -2.99 1.46
CA ALA A 11 -11.78 -4.00 0.42
C ALA A 11 -13.23 -4.51 0.31
N ALA A 12 -13.92 -4.68 1.45
CA ALA A 12 -15.34 -5.05 1.46
C ALA A 12 -16.25 -3.91 0.97
N ARG A 13 -15.95 -2.65 1.32
CA ARG A 13 -16.76 -1.49 0.92
C ARG A 13 -16.57 -1.07 -0.52
N ARG A 14 -15.36 -1.23 -1.07
CA ARG A 14 -14.98 -0.85 -2.45
C ARG A 14 -15.43 0.57 -2.87
N PRO A 15 -15.06 1.62 -2.13
CA PRO A 15 -15.37 2.98 -2.53
C PRO A 15 -14.84 3.28 -3.94
N PRO A 16 -15.67 3.77 -4.88
CA PRO A 16 -15.28 3.95 -6.29
C PRO A 16 -14.33 5.14 -6.53
N ASN A 17 -14.10 5.97 -5.52
CA ASN A 17 -13.35 7.22 -5.61
C ASN A 17 -12.18 7.28 -4.59
N LEU A 18 -11.64 6.13 -4.20
CA LEU A 18 -10.55 6.04 -3.23
C LEU A 18 -9.40 5.19 -3.79
N THR A 19 -8.20 5.77 -3.74
CA THR A 19 -6.94 5.07 -3.99
C THR A 19 -6.09 5.15 -2.72
N ILE A 20 -5.49 4.02 -2.31
CA ILE A 20 -4.56 3.98 -1.18
C ILE A 20 -3.14 3.87 -1.73
N VAL A 21 -2.29 4.83 -1.37
CA VAL A 21 -0.86 4.82 -1.72
C VAL A 21 -0.06 4.47 -0.47
N GLY A 22 0.58 3.30 -0.48
CA GLY A 22 1.48 2.87 0.58
C GLY A 22 2.93 3.22 0.26
N CYS A 23 3.50 4.22 0.94
CA CYS A 23 4.92 4.53 0.83
C CYS A 23 5.72 3.61 1.75
N ASP A 24 6.28 2.53 1.20
CA ASP A 24 7.14 1.61 1.95
C ASP A 24 8.61 1.95 1.74
N ASN A 25 9.21 2.61 2.72
CA ASN A 25 10.65 2.91 2.77
C ASN A 25 11.37 2.08 3.84
N GLY A 26 10.72 1.05 4.39
CA GLY A 26 11.28 0.18 5.43
C GLY A 26 11.47 0.81 6.81
N VAL A 27 11.19 2.10 7.00
CA VAL A 27 11.47 2.83 8.25
C VAL A 27 10.29 3.70 8.70
N PHE A 28 10.26 4.06 9.97
CA PHE A 28 9.44 5.15 10.46
C PHE A 28 10.14 6.48 10.16
N GLY A 29 9.96 6.98 8.93
CA GLY A 29 10.71 8.13 8.42
C GLY A 29 10.54 9.41 9.27
N SER A 30 9.34 9.65 9.79
CA SER A 30 9.04 10.83 10.61
C SER A 30 9.72 10.84 11.98
N THR A 31 10.13 9.68 12.50
CA THR A 31 10.71 9.55 13.84
C THR A 31 12.24 9.41 13.82
N GLY A 32 12.89 9.63 12.68
CA GLY A 32 14.34 9.53 12.53
C GLY A 32 14.81 8.21 11.91
N ASN A 33 14.01 7.65 11.00
CA ASN A 33 14.31 6.42 10.24
C ASN A 33 14.53 5.18 11.13
N GLN A 34 13.79 5.02 12.24
CA GLN A 34 13.81 3.75 12.95
C GLN A 34 13.34 2.63 12.02
N PRO A 35 14.02 1.48 11.96
CA PRO A 35 13.56 0.34 11.18
C PRO A 35 12.15 -0.08 11.57
N THR A 36 11.29 -0.34 10.58
CA THR A 36 10.05 -1.03 10.88
C THR A 36 10.36 -2.50 11.13
N GLY A 37 9.73 -3.11 12.14
CA GLY A 37 9.90 -4.54 12.43
C GLY A 37 9.45 -5.48 11.30
N ALA A 38 8.77 -4.94 10.29
CA ALA A 38 8.21 -5.66 9.17
C ALA A 38 9.03 -5.53 7.87
N ALA A 39 9.91 -4.51 7.77
CA ALA A 39 10.74 -4.24 6.61
C ALA A 39 11.48 -5.47 6.03
N PRO A 40 12.06 -6.38 6.83
CA PRO A 40 12.84 -7.48 6.26
C PRO A 40 11.99 -8.66 5.74
N SER A 41 10.68 -8.70 6.01
CA SER A 41 9.91 -9.93 5.81
C SER A 41 8.49 -9.75 5.28
N THR A 42 7.95 -8.52 5.29
CA THR A 42 6.58 -8.27 4.83
C THR A 42 6.57 -7.64 3.46
N ASP A 43 5.80 -8.23 2.55
CA ASP A 43 5.40 -7.61 1.30
C ASP A 43 4.04 -6.91 1.50
N LEU A 44 4.02 -5.59 1.38
CA LEU A 44 2.81 -4.80 1.58
C LEU A 44 1.75 -5.04 0.49
N ALA A 45 2.17 -5.34 -0.74
CA ALA A 45 1.25 -5.65 -1.84
C ALA A 45 0.57 -7.00 -1.59
N LEU A 46 1.32 -8.03 -1.18
CA LEU A 46 0.73 -9.32 -0.81
C LEU A 46 -0.20 -9.20 0.39
N LEU A 47 0.12 -8.35 1.37
CA LEU A 47 -0.77 -8.06 2.50
C LEU A 47 -2.08 -7.43 2.01
N ALA A 48 -2.02 -6.45 1.10
CA ALA A 48 -3.21 -5.81 0.54
C ALA A 48 -4.08 -6.79 -0.26
N VAL A 49 -3.46 -7.65 -1.08
CA VAL A 49 -4.14 -8.73 -1.80
C VAL A 49 -4.82 -9.70 -0.82
N GLY A 50 -4.10 -10.14 0.22
CA GLY A 50 -4.64 -11.01 1.27
C GLY A 50 -5.79 -10.37 2.05
N ALA A 51 -5.81 -9.04 2.16
CA ALA A 51 -6.92 -8.29 2.74
C ALA A 51 -8.13 -8.15 1.81
N GLY A 52 -8.05 -8.59 0.55
CA GLY A 52 -9.14 -8.57 -0.43
C GLY A 52 -9.12 -7.39 -1.41
N MET A 53 -8.03 -6.61 -1.45
CA MET A 53 -7.86 -5.59 -2.49
C MET A 53 -7.64 -6.26 -3.86
N ARG A 54 -8.34 -5.77 -4.89
CA ARG A 54 -8.27 -6.37 -6.24
C ARG A 54 -7.21 -5.71 -7.12
N ASP A 55 -7.08 -4.39 -7.01
CA ASP A 55 -6.27 -3.57 -7.91
C ASP A 55 -5.03 -3.10 -7.15
N VAL A 56 -4.04 -3.99 -7.06
CA VAL A 56 -2.80 -3.77 -6.29
C VAL A 56 -1.61 -3.79 -7.25
N VAL A 57 -0.80 -2.74 -7.19
CA VAL A 57 0.43 -2.62 -7.99
C VAL A 57 1.55 -2.04 -7.13
N THR A 58 2.74 -2.59 -7.29
CA THR A 58 3.97 -2.04 -6.73
C THR A 58 4.66 -1.21 -7.81
N VAL A 59 5.08 0.00 -7.46
CA VAL A 59 5.79 0.93 -8.35
C VAL A 59 7.01 1.49 -7.65
N ASP A 60 8.07 1.75 -8.40
CA ASP A 60 9.36 2.24 -7.90
C ASP A 60 9.86 3.49 -8.65
N THR A 61 9.08 3.98 -9.62
CA THR A 61 9.40 5.18 -10.39
C THR A 61 8.23 6.17 -10.42
N PRO A 62 8.50 7.48 -10.53
CA PRO A 62 7.45 8.49 -10.67
C PRO A 62 6.54 8.29 -11.89
N SER A 63 7.11 7.82 -13.01
CA SER A 63 6.36 7.50 -14.22
C SER A 63 5.42 6.32 -14.00
N ALA A 64 5.89 5.22 -13.41
CA ALA A 64 5.04 4.07 -13.09
C ALA A 64 3.91 4.43 -12.12
N LEU A 65 4.18 5.28 -11.11
CA LEU A 65 3.16 5.79 -10.21
C LEU A 65 2.10 6.62 -10.96
N THR A 66 2.54 7.50 -11.85
CA THR A 66 1.62 8.31 -12.68
C THR A 66 0.74 7.42 -13.56
N THR A 67 1.34 6.41 -14.21
CA THR A 67 0.60 5.44 -15.03
C THR A 67 -0.42 4.66 -14.20
N ALA A 68 -0.05 4.20 -13.00
CA ALA A 68 -0.96 3.47 -12.12
C ALA A 68 -2.14 4.32 -11.64
N LEU A 69 -1.91 5.59 -11.30
CA LEU A 69 -2.96 6.51 -10.84
C LEU A 69 -3.94 6.92 -11.94
N LEU A 70 -3.49 6.96 -13.19
CA LEU A 70 -4.30 7.34 -14.34
C LEU A 70 -4.92 6.12 -15.07
N ALA A 71 -4.63 4.91 -14.61
CA ALA A 71 -5.19 3.70 -15.19
C ALA A 71 -6.72 3.64 -14.95
N PRO A 72 -7.52 3.30 -15.98
CA PRO A 72 -8.95 3.10 -15.81
C PRO A 72 -9.20 1.96 -14.81
N GLN A 73 -10.14 2.18 -13.89
CA GLN A 73 -10.54 1.27 -12.80
C GLN A 73 -11.73 0.40 -13.22
#